data_AF-A0A7S4IFI7-F1
#
_entry.id   AF-A0A7S4IFI7-F1
#
_cell.length_a   1.000
_cell.length_b   1.000
_cell.length_c   1.000
_cell.angle_alpha   90.00
_cell.angle_beta   90.00
_cell.angle_gamma   90.00
#
_symmetry.space_group_name_H-M   'P 1'
#
loop_
_entity.id
_entity.type
_entity.pdbx_description
1 polymer ?
#
loop_
_entity_poly.entity_id
_entity_poly.type
_entity_poly.pdbx_seq_one_letter_code
_entity_poly.pdbx_strand_id
1 'polypeptide(L)'
;MAKEHGLYIPDLDYVSDLGGLVGYLGEKVGTGNACLYCNKIFRDAEAVANHMRSLSHAKLKYDDDDLDEYEEFYDFSKTWEGVEGESEFDENEDITPEQQQQLILKSGKGIVDIDDDGYSLTLANGKRIGHRDLAVFYKQNFSSIARRDPETTKAVLNKYKALGWKTKVSDKQRIAQRHQQRKYFTEQMQVGVKSNRLQKYFREQVLY
;
A
#
# COMPACT_ATOMS: atom_id res chain seq x y z
N MET A 1 10.57 42.64 15.08
CA MET A 1 9.38 42.01 14.43
C MET A 1 9.47 40.48 14.41
N ALA A 2 10.39 39.85 13.67
CA ALA A 2 10.47 38.37 13.63
C ALA A 2 10.81 37.73 15.00
N LYS A 3 11.83 38.23 15.72
CA LYS A 3 12.26 37.65 17.01
C LYS A 3 11.33 37.95 18.20
N GLU A 4 10.76 39.15 18.24
CA GLU A 4 9.97 39.63 19.39
C GLU A 4 8.47 39.41 19.23
N HIS A 5 7.97 39.42 17.99
CA HIS A 5 6.54 39.30 17.69
C HIS A 5 6.21 38.09 16.84
N GLY A 6 7.22 37.31 16.40
CA GLY A 6 6.99 36.09 15.63
C GLY A 6 6.50 36.33 14.21
N LEU A 7 6.71 37.53 13.64
CA LEU A 7 6.31 37.84 12.26
C LEU A 7 6.98 36.86 11.30
N TYR A 8 6.17 35.98 10.72
CA TYR A 8 6.59 34.97 9.75
C TYR A 8 6.03 35.32 8.37
N ILE A 9 6.96 35.47 7.41
CA ILE A 9 6.67 35.66 5.99
C ILE A 9 7.01 34.34 5.29
N PRO A 10 6.02 33.65 4.67
CA PRO A 10 6.26 32.45 3.87
C PRO A 10 7.26 32.73 2.74
N ASP A 11 8.04 31.72 2.35
CA ASP A 11 8.77 31.70 1.07
C ASP A 11 9.55 32.98 0.71
N LEU A 12 10.35 33.48 1.67
CA LEU A 12 11.14 34.71 1.54
C LEU A 12 12.04 34.75 0.29
N ASP A 13 12.49 33.59 -0.20
CA ASP A 13 13.36 33.47 -1.38
C ASP A 13 12.66 33.87 -2.69
N TYR A 14 11.32 33.89 -2.70
CA TYR A 14 10.49 34.23 -3.85
C TYR A 14 9.84 35.61 -3.74
N VAL A 15 10.15 36.40 -2.70
CA VAL A 15 9.61 37.76 -2.57
C VAL A 15 10.37 38.70 -3.50
N SER A 16 9.67 39.30 -4.46
CA SER A 16 10.24 40.26 -5.42
C SER A 16 10.42 41.65 -4.79
N ASP A 17 9.43 42.10 -4.02
CA ASP A 17 9.46 43.38 -3.30
C ASP A 17 9.05 43.24 -1.82
N LEU A 18 10.07 43.07 -0.96
CA LEU A 18 9.91 43.04 0.49
C LEU A 18 9.44 44.40 1.06
N GLY A 19 9.82 45.51 0.42
CA GLY A 19 9.46 46.84 0.89
C GLY A 19 7.96 47.10 0.70
N GLY A 20 7.47 46.79 -0.50
CA GLY A 20 6.05 46.84 -0.84
C GLY A 20 5.21 45.94 0.06
N LEU A 21 5.64 44.69 0.26
CA LEU A 21 4.92 43.73 1.12
C LEU A 21 4.79 44.24 2.57
N VAL A 22 5.88 44.73 3.16
CA VAL A 22 5.84 45.26 4.55
C VAL A 22 5.03 46.56 4.62
N GLY A 23 5.10 47.39 3.58
CA GLY A 23 4.27 48.60 3.46
C GLY A 23 2.79 48.25 3.47
N TYR A 24 2.39 47.29 2.65
CA TYR A 24 1.02 46.79 2.57
C TYR A 24 0.52 46.23 3.90
N LEU A 25 1.33 45.40 4.57
CA LEU A 25 0.98 44.86 5.90
C LEU A 25 0.85 45.95 6.96
N GLY A 26 1.67 47.00 6.85
CA GLY A 26 1.57 48.20 7.67
C GLY A 26 0.25 48.94 7.45
N GLU A 27 -0.18 49.11 6.20
CA GLU A 27 -1.47 49.70 5.86
C GLU A 27 -2.63 48.82 6.36
N LYS A 28 -2.59 47.52 6.13
CA LYS A 28 -3.63 46.57 6.58
C LYS A 28 -3.87 46.63 8.10
N VAL A 29 -2.81 46.72 8.90
CA VAL A 29 -2.91 46.84 10.36
C VAL A 29 -3.22 48.27 10.80
N GLY A 30 -2.63 49.28 10.15
CA GLY A 30 -2.68 50.68 10.59
C GLY A 30 -3.89 51.46 10.10
N THR A 31 -4.22 51.38 8.81
CA THR A 31 -5.38 52.06 8.21
C THR A 31 -6.60 51.14 8.15
N GLY A 32 -6.39 49.88 7.81
CA GLY A 32 -7.45 48.86 7.73
C GLY A 32 -7.94 48.35 9.09
N ASN A 33 -7.18 48.59 10.17
CA ASN A 33 -7.42 48.02 11.50
C ASN A 33 -7.78 46.52 11.45
N ALA A 34 -7.15 45.77 10.53
CA ALA A 34 -7.45 44.37 10.30
C ALA A 34 -6.31 43.47 10.79
N CYS A 35 -6.66 42.34 11.37
CA CYS A 35 -5.69 41.32 11.77
C CYS A 35 -5.15 40.56 10.56
N LEU A 36 -3.83 40.37 10.48
CA LEU A 36 -3.13 39.71 9.36
C LEU A 36 -3.51 38.24 9.14
N TYR A 37 -3.99 37.54 10.18
CA TYR A 37 -4.30 36.11 10.10
C TYR A 37 -5.80 35.80 10.07
N CYS A 38 -6.59 36.46 10.93
CA CYS A 38 -8.02 36.20 11.02
C CYS A 38 -8.90 37.11 10.17
N ASN A 39 -8.32 38.12 9.50
CA ASN A 39 -9.04 39.15 8.73
C ASN A 39 -10.17 39.84 9.52
N LYS A 40 -10.11 39.82 10.86
CA LYS A 40 -11.05 40.52 11.73
C LYS A 40 -10.70 42.00 11.79
N ILE A 41 -11.69 42.85 11.55
CA ILE A 41 -11.59 44.30 11.62
C ILE A 41 -11.87 44.76 13.05
N PHE A 42 -11.02 45.65 13.56
CA PHE A 42 -11.13 46.26 14.88
C PHE A 42 -11.36 47.78 14.75
N ARG A 43 -11.62 48.43 15.90
CA ARG A 43 -11.86 49.88 15.93
C ARG A 43 -10.57 50.69 15.89
N ASP A 44 -9.54 50.20 16.57
CA ASP A 44 -8.27 50.90 16.77
C ASP A 44 -7.08 49.99 16.46
N ALA A 45 -6.00 50.55 15.93
CA ALA A 45 -4.76 49.82 15.65
C ALA A 45 -4.14 49.20 16.92
N GLU A 46 -4.34 49.83 18.08
CA GLU A 46 -3.91 49.26 19.36
C GLU A 46 -4.70 47.99 19.72
N ALA A 47 -5.99 47.97 19.42
CA ALA A 47 -6.83 46.79 19.61
C ALA A 47 -6.38 45.63 18.69
N VAL A 48 -6.02 45.94 17.44
CA VAL A 48 -5.43 44.97 16.51
C VAL A 48 -4.10 44.42 17.05
N ALA A 49 -3.19 45.30 17.49
CA ALA A 49 -1.89 44.90 18.01
C ALA A 49 -2.00 44.01 19.26
N ASN A 50 -2.93 44.34 20.17
CA ASN A 50 -3.21 43.51 21.35
C ASN A 50 -3.85 42.17 20.97
N HIS A 51 -4.76 42.15 20.00
CA HIS A 51 -5.31 40.91 19.45
C HIS A 51 -4.22 40.02 18.82
N MET A 52 -3.34 40.62 18.02
CA MET A 52 -2.24 39.90 17.37
C MET A 52 -1.24 39.33 18.37
N ARG A 53 -0.90 40.08 19.43
CA ARG A 53 0.02 39.63 20.49
C ARG A 53 -0.59 38.54 21.38
N SER A 54 -1.87 38.67 21.74
CA SER A 54 -2.55 37.71 22.62
C SER A 54 -2.79 36.35 21.98
N LEU A 55 -3.07 36.33 20.68
CA LEU A 55 -3.37 35.10 19.92
C LEU A 55 -2.23 34.64 19.01
N SER A 56 -1.08 35.32 19.04
CA SER A 56 0.04 35.06 18.13
C SER A 56 -0.37 35.07 16.64
N HIS A 57 -1.22 36.03 16.26
CA HIS A 57 -1.67 36.23 14.87
C HIS A 57 -0.74 37.15 14.06
N ALA A 58 0.48 37.37 14.54
CA ALA A 58 1.54 38.01 13.78
C ALA A 58 2.16 37.00 12.78
N LYS A 59 1.34 36.46 11.89
CA LYS A 59 1.73 35.55 10.82
C LYS A 59 0.76 35.74 9.66
N LEU A 60 1.26 35.60 8.44
CA LEU A 60 0.43 35.63 7.25
C LEU A 60 -0.35 34.32 7.13
N LYS A 61 -1.61 34.41 6.70
CA LYS A 61 -2.39 33.24 6.30
C LYS A 61 -1.96 32.87 4.88
N TYR A 62 -1.63 31.60 4.68
CA TYR A 62 -1.12 31.06 3.41
C TYR A 62 -2.03 29.90 2.99
N ASP A 63 -3.32 30.21 2.88
CA ASP A 63 -4.35 29.34 2.34
C ASP A 63 -4.72 29.88 0.96
N ASP A 64 -5.20 29.03 0.06
CA ASP A 64 -5.40 29.33 -1.37
C ASP A 64 -6.14 30.66 -1.63
N ASP A 65 -7.19 30.97 -0.86
CA ASP A 65 -7.98 32.21 -1.02
C ASP A 65 -7.26 33.51 -0.60
N ASP A 66 -6.28 33.43 0.31
CA ASP A 66 -5.54 34.60 0.80
C ASP A 66 -4.21 34.80 0.04
N LEU A 67 -3.79 33.83 -0.78
CA LEU A 67 -2.59 33.98 -1.61
C LEU A 67 -2.77 35.06 -2.69
N ASP A 68 -3.98 35.18 -3.25
CA ASP A 68 -4.31 36.17 -4.28
C ASP A 68 -4.04 37.61 -3.83
N GLU A 69 -4.22 37.92 -2.54
CA GLU A 69 -3.98 39.26 -1.98
C GLU A 69 -2.49 39.65 -2.01
N TYR A 70 -1.59 38.66 -1.94
CA TYR A 70 -0.15 38.89 -1.87
C TYR A 70 0.58 38.53 -3.17
N GLU A 71 -0.11 38.01 -4.19
CA GLU A 71 0.49 37.50 -5.43
C GLU A 71 1.42 38.52 -6.10
N GLU A 72 1.05 39.80 -6.12
CA GLU A 72 1.87 40.89 -6.71
C GLU A 72 3.28 41.01 -6.08
N PHE A 73 3.43 40.61 -4.81
CA PHE A 73 4.70 40.70 -4.08
C PHE A 73 5.58 39.45 -4.20
N TYR A 74 5.06 38.36 -4.78
CA TYR A 74 5.79 37.10 -4.94
C TYR A 74 6.03 36.80 -6.42
N ASP A 75 7.23 36.31 -6.73
CA ASP A 75 7.62 35.85 -8.06
C ASP A 75 8.00 34.38 -8.01
N PHE A 76 7.05 33.52 -8.35
CA PHE A 76 7.24 32.07 -8.44
C PHE A 76 7.73 31.60 -9.82
N SER A 77 8.01 32.50 -10.77
CA SER A 77 8.46 32.13 -12.12
C SER A 77 9.66 31.17 -12.10
N LYS A 78 10.58 31.37 -11.15
CA LYS A 78 11.77 30.52 -10.93
C LYS A 78 11.47 29.08 -10.54
N THR A 79 10.29 28.78 -9.99
CA THR A 79 9.89 27.39 -9.72
C THR A 79 9.53 26.63 -10.99
N TRP A 80 9.18 27.36 -12.05
CA TRP A 80 8.83 26.84 -13.37
C TRP A 80 10.00 26.91 -14.37
N GLU A 81 11.11 27.60 -14.03
CA GLU A 81 12.36 27.59 -14.81
C GLU A 81 13.00 26.19 -14.81
N GLY A 82 12.65 25.41 -15.84
CA GLY A 82 12.95 23.97 -15.96
C GLY A 82 11.80 23.21 -16.63
N VAL A 83 10.61 23.80 -16.66
CA VAL A 83 9.50 23.45 -17.55
C VAL A 83 9.68 24.25 -18.84
N GLU A 84 10.70 23.92 -19.65
CA GLU A 84 10.78 24.43 -21.02
C GLU A 84 9.59 23.86 -21.82
N GLY A 85 8.46 24.56 -21.81
CA GLY A 85 7.25 24.10 -22.46
C GLY A 85 6.00 24.96 -22.32
N GLU A 86 6.07 26.19 -21.85
CA GLU A 86 4.92 27.10 -21.82
C GLU A 86 5.23 28.40 -22.53
N SER A 87 4.71 28.52 -23.76
CA SER A 87 4.33 29.82 -24.29
C SER A 87 2.98 29.78 -25.02
N GLU A 88 2.14 28.75 -24.79
CA GLU A 88 0.85 28.62 -25.48
C GLU A 88 -0.07 27.56 -24.81
N PHE A 89 -0.34 27.70 -23.52
CA PHE A 89 -1.52 27.05 -22.93
C PHE A 89 -2.54 28.14 -22.59
N ASP A 90 -3.62 28.17 -23.38
CA ASP A 90 -4.79 29.04 -23.19
C ASP A 90 -5.49 28.61 -21.89
N GLU A 91 -5.70 29.56 -20.97
CA GLU A 91 -6.33 29.35 -19.65
C GLU A 91 -7.78 28.81 -19.74
N ASN A 92 -8.34 28.67 -20.95
CA ASN A 92 -9.72 28.28 -21.22
C ASN A 92 -9.92 26.85 -21.76
N GLU A 93 -8.86 26.05 -21.94
CA GLU A 93 -8.99 24.65 -22.39
C GLU A 93 -8.83 23.66 -21.23
N ASP A 94 -9.86 22.83 -21.01
CA ASP A 94 -9.82 21.72 -20.05
C ASP A 94 -8.67 20.76 -20.40
N ILE A 95 -7.60 20.82 -19.61
CA ILE A 95 -6.42 19.97 -19.79
C ILE A 95 -6.84 18.50 -19.60
N THR A 96 -6.64 17.68 -20.63
CA THR A 96 -6.94 16.24 -20.53
C THR A 96 -5.99 15.56 -19.52
N PRO A 97 -6.44 14.51 -18.80
CA PRO A 97 -5.61 13.84 -17.79
C PRO A 97 -4.29 13.28 -18.36
N GLU A 98 -4.26 12.92 -19.64
CA GLU A 98 -3.06 12.45 -20.34
C GLU A 98 -2.02 13.58 -20.54
N GLN A 99 -2.47 14.81 -20.79
CA GLN A 99 -1.58 15.98 -20.91
C GLN A 99 -1.02 16.39 -19.55
N GLN A 100 -1.83 16.31 -18.48
CA GLN A 100 -1.38 16.56 -17.11
C GLN A 100 -0.28 15.58 -16.69
N GLN A 101 -0.45 14.28 -16.95
CA GLN A 101 0.58 13.28 -16.67
C GLN A 101 1.90 13.58 -17.37
N GLN A 102 1.86 14.03 -18.64
CA GLN A 102 3.07 14.36 -19.39
C GLN A 102 3.79 15.61 -18.86
N LEU A 103 3.06 16.62 -18.41
CA LEU A 103 3.64 17.82 -17.78
C LEU A 103 4.30 17.47 -16.44
N ILE A 104 3.66 16.61 -15.65
CA ILE A 104 4.16 16.18 -14.34
C ILE A 104 5.41 15.29 -14.48
N LEU A 105 5.45 14.43 -15.49
CA LEU A 105 6.65 13.63 -15.82
C LEU A 105 7.83 14.51 -16.24
N LYS A 106 7.57 15.63 -16.94
CA LYS A 106 8.60 16.59 -17.36
C LYS A 106 9.10 17.46 -16.21
N SER A 107 8.21 17.92 -15.32
CA SER A 107 8.59 18.74 -14.17
C SER A 107 9.32 17.94 -13.08
N GLY A 108 9.18 16.61 -13.08
CA GLY A 108 9.77 15.73 -12.07
C GLY A 108 9.22 15.93 -10.66
N LYS A 109 8.21 16.80 -10.51
CA LYS A 109 7.56 17.18 -9.25
C LYS A 109 6.04 17.08 -9.46
N GLY A 110 5.40 16.21 -8.70
CA GLY A 110 3.96 16.03 -8.74
C GLY A 110 3.54 14.57 -8.66
N ILE A 111 2.23 14.37 -8.68
CA ILE A 111 1.55 13.08 -8.65
C ILE A 111 1.27 12.67 -10.09
N VAL A 112 1.76 11.51 -10.53
CA VAL A 112 1.48 11.02 -11.89
C VAL A 112 0.16 10.28 -11.88
N ASP A 113 0.07 9.21 -11.08
CA ASP A 113 -1.13 8.39 -10.99
C ASP A 113 -1.48 8.04 -9.55
N ILE A 114 -2.77 8.14 -9.24
CA ILE A 114 -3.40 7.49 -8.10
C ILE A 114 -3.93 6.16 -8.62
N ASP A 115 -3.50 5.04 -8.05
CA ASP A 115 -4.01 3.73 -8.47
C ASP A 115 -5.53 3.64 -8.19
N ASP A 116 -6.28 2.95 -9.06
CA ASP A 116 -7.75 2.80 -8.96
C ASP A 116 -8.21 2.25 -7.58
N ASP A 117 -7.34 1.46 -6.94
CA ASP A 117 -7.60 0.88 -5.62
C ASP A 117 -7.46 1.91 -4.48
N GLY A 118 -6.95 3.11 -4.74
CA GLY A 118 -6.75 4.20 -3.77
C GLY A 118 -5.63 3.97 -2.75
N TYR A 119 -4.92 2.84 -2.85
CA TYR A 119 -3.92 2.43 -1.86
C TYR A 119 -2.49 2.79 -2.21
N SER A 120 -2.21 3.20 -3.44
CA SER A 120 -0.87 3.62 -3.83
C SER A 120 -0.89 4.79 -4.80
N LEU A 121 0.18 5.56 -4.71
CA LEU A 121 0.41 6.82 -5.40
C LEU A 121 1.76 6.71 -6.11
N THR A 122 1.81 6.98 -7.41
CA THR A 122 3.06 7.06 -8.15
C THR A 122 3.46 8.52 -8.35
N LEU A 123 4.68 8.85 -7.99
CA LEU A 123 5.23 10.19 -8.13
C LEU A 123 5.89 10.36 -9.50
N ALA A 124 6.07 11.61 -9.91
CA ALA A 124 6.80 11.98 -11.13
C ALA A 124 8.21 11.39 -11.21
N ASN A 125 8.84 11.12 -10.06
CA ASN A 125 10.14 10.48 -9.97
C ASN A 125 10.10 8.94 -10.11
N GLY A 126 8.93 8.37 -10.41
CA GLY A 126 8.70 6.93 -10.56
C GLY A 126 8.62 6.13 -9.24
N LYS A 127 8.69 6.79 -8.08
CA LYS A 127 8.53 6.11 -6.78
C LYS A 127 7.05 5.89 -6.47
N ARG A 128 6.72 4.72 -5.93
CA ARG A 128 5.37 4.40 -5.44
C ARG A 128 5.30 4.57 -3.92
N ILE A 129 4.39 5.41 -3.45
CA ILE A 129 4.05 5.60 -2.03
C ILE A 129 2.78 4.81 -1.72
N GLY A 130 2.76 4.13 -0.58
CA GLY A 130 1.59 3.39 -0.10
C GLY A 130 0.73 4.18 0.88
N HIS A 131 -0.54 3.82 0.99
CA HIS A 131 -1.50 4.45 1.89
C HIS A 131 -1.25 4.09 3.37
N ARG A 132 -1.61 4.99 4.30
CA ARG A 132 -1.39 4.79 5.74
C ARG A 132 -2.11 3.56 6.29
N ASP A 133 -3.26 3.21 5.73
CA ASP A 133 -4.10 2.11 6.23
C ASP A 133 -3.42 0.76 6.06
N LEU A 134 -2.53 0.66 5.07
CA LEU A 134 -1.73 -0.54 4.81
C LEU A 134 -0.39 -0.53 5.58
N ALA A 135 -0.14 0.45 6.45
CA ALA A 135 1.12 0.55 7.21
C ALA A 135 1.39 -0.69 8.07
N VAL A 136 0.36 -1.40 8.53
CA VAL A 136 0.52 -2.68 9.25
C VAL A 136 1.14 -3.72 8.34
N PHE A 137 0.70 -3.82 7.08
CA PHE A 137 1.25 -4.75 6.09
C PHE A 137 2.63 -4.33 5.61
N TYR A 138 2.87 -3.03 5.40
CA TYR A 138 4.19 -2.54 4.99
C TYR A 138 5.27 -2.73 6.06
N LYS A 139 4.90 -2.85 7.34
CA LYS A 139 5.81 -3.18 8.43
C LYS A 139 6.05 -4.68 8.62
N GLN A 140 5.36 -5.54 7.86
CA GLN A 140 5.53 -6.99 7.97
C GLN A 140 6.85 -7.42 7.32
N ASN A 141 7.74 -7.97 8.13
CA ASN A 141 8.93 -8.67 7.64
C ASN A 141 8.61 -10.15 7.47
N PHE A 142 8.20 -10.54 6.27
CA PHE A 142 8.05 -11.95 5.95
C PHE A 142 9.43 -12.59 5.86
N SER A 143 9.58 -13.77 6.47
CA SER A 143 10.73 -14.61 6.19
C SER A 143 10.73 -14.90 4.68
N SER A 144 11.87 -14.70 4.02
CA SER A 144 12.03 -15.11 2.61
C SER A 144 11.50 -16.52 2.51
N ILE A 145 10.60 -16.80 1.56
CA ILE A 145 10.12 -18.16 1.30
C ILE A 145 11.37 -19.01 1.20
N ALA A 146 11.61 -19.82 2.24
CA ALA A 146 12.80 -20.64 2.28
C ALA A 146 12.69 -21.51 1.04
N ARG A 147 13.55 -21.27 0.05
CA ARG A 147 13.81 -22.23 -1.02
C ARG A 147 14.41 -23.42 -0.30
N ARG A 148 13.55 -24.26 0.29
CA ARG A 148 13.99 -25.44 1.01
C ARG A 148 14.70 -26.28 -0.02
N ASP A 149 15.98 -26.55 0.21
CA ASP A 149 16.73 -27.39 -0.71
C ASP A 149 15.99 -28.71 -0.89
N PRO A 150 15.74 -29.13 -2.14
CA PRO A 150 15.02 -30.36 -2.39
C PRO A 150 15.74 -31.57 -1.80
N GLU A 151 17.05 -31.48 -1.56
CA GLU A 151 17.85 -32.52 -0.91
C GLU A 151 17.60 -32.61 0.60
N THR A 152 17.55 -31.48 1.31
CA THR A 152 17.31 -31.47 2.77
C THR A 152 15.89 -31.95 3.08
N THR A 153 14.91 -31.55 2.27
CA THR A 153 13.53 -32.03 2.39
C THR A 153 13.42 -33.53 2.12
N LYS A 154 14.12 -34.06 1.09
CA LYS A 154 14.19 -35.50 0.83
C LYS A 154 14.87 -36.26 1.97
N ALA A 155 15.97 -35.74 2.51
CA ALA A 155 16.67 -36.36 3.64
C ALA A 155 15.78 -36.45 4.89
N VAL A 156 15.05 -35.37 5.20
CA VAL A 156 14.08 -35.32 6.29
C VAL A 156 12.93 -36.32 6.04
N LEU A 157 12.36 -36.33 4.83
CA LEU A 157 11.33 -37.31 4.46
C LEU A 157 11.81 -38.76 4.58
N ASN A 158 13.06 -39.05 4.23
CA ASN A 158 13.64 -40.38 4.38
C ASN A 158 13.81 -40.77 5.85
N LYS A 159 14.21 -39.84 6.72
CA LYS A 159 14.24 -40.07 8.18
C LYS A 159 12.85 -40.39 8.73
N TYR A 160 11.83 -39.63 8.34
CA TYR A 160 10.45 -39.91 8.74
C TYR A 160 9.97 -41.27 8.22
N LYS A 161 10.27 -41.62 6.96
CA LYS A 161 9.96 -42.95 6.40
C LYS A 161 10.66 -44.07 7.17
N ALA A 162 11.92 -43.88 7.57
CA ALA A 162 12.67 -44.85 8.38
C ALA A 162 12.09 -45.00 9.80
N LEU A 163 11.58 -43.92 10.38
CA LEU A 163 10.84 -43.91 11.66
C LEU A 163 9.43 -44.53 11.54
N GLY A 164 9.04 -45.03 10.37
CA GLY A 164 7.74 -45.67 10.16
C GLY A 164 6.61 -44.69 9.87
N TRP A 165 6.91 -43.42 9.56
CA TRP A 165 5.93 -42.47 9.05
C TRP A 165 5.53 -42.88 7.62
N LYS A 166 4.43 -43.63 7.50
CA LYS A 166 3.91 -44.10 6.22
C LYS A 166 2.85 -43.12 5.71
N THR A 167 3.18 -42.31 4.71
CA THR A 167 2.17 -41.59 3.91
C THR A 167 1.41 -42.64 3.09
N LYS A 168 0.19 -42.98 3.52
CA LYS A 168 -0.67 -44.03 2.97
C LYS A 168 0.07 -45.36 2.76
N VAL A 169 -0.11 -46.24 3.74
CA VAL A 169 0.28 -47.65 3.76
C VAL A 169 0.44 -48.22 2.34
N SER A 170 1.63 -48.72 2.00
CA SER A 170 1.86 -49.47 0.77
C SER A 170 0.92 -50.68 0.77
N ASP A 171 -0.25 -50.50 0.14
CA ASP A 171 -1.30 -51.51 0.03
C ASP A 171 -0.84 -52.76 -0.72
N LYS A 172 0.29 -52.69 -1.44
CA LYS A 172 0.84 -53.81 -2.22
C LYS A 172 1.10 -55.05 -1.36
N GLN A 173 1.62 -54.88 -0.15
CA GLN A 173 1.96 -56.01 0.72
C GLN A 173 0.70 -56.64 1.34
N ARG A 174 -0.31 -55.83 1.69
CA ARG A 174 -1.61 -56.30 2.16
C ARG A 174 -2.43 -56.96 1.06
N ILE A 175 -2.42 -56.42 -0.16
CA ILE A 175 -3.10 -56.99 -1.33
C ILE A 175 -2.47 -58.33 -1.70
N ALA A 176 -1.13 -58.44 -1.71
CA ALA A 176 -0.43 -59.69 -1.99
C ALA A 176 -0.78 -60.78 -0.96
N GLN A 177 -0.78 -60.43 0.33
CA GLN A 177 -1.15 -61.35 1.41
C GLN A 177 -2.61 -61.82 1.29
N ARG A 178 -3.53 -60.92 0.94
CA ARG A 178 -4.95 -61.24 0.73
C ARG A 178 -5.17 -62.14 -0.48
N HIS A 179 -4.42 -61.94 -1.55
CA HIS A 179 -4.47 -62.78 -2.74
C HIS A 179 -3.95 -64.20 -2.46
N GLN A 180 -2.86 -64.33 -1.69
CA GLN A 180 -2.33 -65.63 -1.29
C GLN A 180 -3.32 -66.40 -0.41
N GLN A 181 -3.95 -65.73 0.56
CA GLN A 181 -5.00 -66.34 1.39
C GLN A 181 -6.19 -66.84 0.54
N ARG A 182 -6.65 -66.04 -0.44
CA ARG A 182 -7.72 -66.45 -1.35
C ARG A 182 -7.38 -67.72 -2.12
N LYS A 183 -6.17 -67.81 -2.69
CA LYS A 183 -5.72 -69.02 -3.39
C LYS A 183 -5.73 -70.25 -2.48
N TYR A 184 -5.18 -70.12 -1.28
CA TYR A 184 -5.18 -71.20 -0.30
C TYR A 184 -6.60 -71.69 0.03
N PHE A 185 -7.55 -70.77 0.27
CA PHE A 185 -8.94 -71.16 0.56
C PHE A 185 -9.62 -71.84 -0.63
N THR A 186 -9.38 -71.37 -1.85
CA THR A 186 -9.94 -72.02 -3.06
C THR A 186 -9.39 -73.43 -3.25
N GLU A 187 -8.10 -73.64 -3.03
CA GLU A 187 -7.46 -74.95 -3.13
C GLU A 187 -7.97 -75.90 -2.05
N GLN A 188 -8.08 -75.43 -0.80
CA GLN A 188 -8.69 -76.21 0.29
C GLN A 188 -10.12 -76.64 -0.03
N MET A 189 -10.95 -75.71 -0.52
CA MET A 189 -12.33 -76.01 -0.89
C MET A 189 -12.39 -77.07 -2.01
N GLN A 190 -11.54 -76.96 -3.04
CA GLN A 190 -11.49 -77.94 -4.12
C GLN A 190 -11.10 -79.34 -3.63
N VAL A 191 -10.10 -79.42 -2.74
CA VAL A 191 -9.70 -80.68 -2.12
C VAL A 191 -10.84 -81.26 -1.28
N GLY A 192 -11.53 -80.43 -0.48
CA GLY A 192 -12.69 -80.84 0.32
C GLY A 192 -13.84 -81.40 -0.53
N VAL A 193 -14.19 -80.73 -1.64
CA VAL A 193 -15.23 -81.21 -2.56
C VAL A 193 -14.82 -82.53 -3.24
N LYS A 194 -13.56 -82.66 -3.66
CA LYS A 194 -13.05 -83.92 -4.26
C LYS A 194 -13.02 -85.07 -3.24
N SER A 195 -12.77 -84.76 -1.96
CA SER A 195 -12.79 -85.73 -0.85
C SER A 195 -14.16 -86.39 -0.66
N ASN A 196 -15.27 -85.74 -1.02
CA ASN A 196 -16.61 -86.35 -0.95
C ASN A 196 -16.72 -87.64 -1.80
N ARG A 197 -15.94 -87.77 -2.87
CA ARG A 197 -15.89 -89.00 -3.71
C ARG A 197 -15.15 -90.17 -3.06
N LEU A 198 -14.43 -89.94 -1.96
CA LEU A 198 -13.65 -90.97 -1.26
C LEU A 198 -14.46 -91.75 -0.21
N GLN A 199 -15.76 -91.48 -0.08
CA GLN A 199 -16.66 -92.21 0.83
C GLN A 199 -17.00 -93.59 0.25
N LYS A 200 -16.08 -94.56 0.41
CA LYS A 200 -16.18 -95.91 -0.18
C LYS A 200 -17.39 -96.74 0.29
N TYR A 201 -17.93 -96.43 1.46
CA TYR A 201 -19.06 -97.16 2.08
C TYR A 201 -20.20 -96.20 2.44
N PHE A 202 -20.51 -95.25 1.55
CA PHE A 202 -21.64 -94.36 1.75
C PHE A 202 -22.95 -95.14 1.69
N ARG A 203 -23.82 -95.00 2.71
CA ARG A 203 -25.12 -95.65 2.79
C ARG A 203 -26.21 -94.59 2.75
N GLU A 204 -27.05 -94.62 1.71
CA GLU A 204 -28.23 -93.76 1.61
C GLU A 204 -29.25 -94.14 2.68
N GLN A 205 -29.79 -93.12 3.38
CA GLN A 205 -30.72 -93.32 4.50
C GLN A 205 -32.18 -93.45 4.07
N VAL A 206 -32.54 -92.96 2.87
CA VAL A 206 -33.89 -93.00 2.32
C VAL A 206 -33.81 -93.68 0.96
N LEU A 207 -34.49 -94.82 0.83
CA LEU A 207 -34.68 -95.53 -0.43
C LEU A 207 -36.07 -95.15 -0.95
N TYR A 208 -36.14 -94.59 -2.17
CA TYR A 208 -37.40 -94.34 -2.87
C TYR A 208 -37.84 -95.57 -3.66
#